data_AF-I3XTN1-F1
#
_entry.id   AF-I3XTN1-F1
#
_cell.length_a   1.000
_cell.length_b   1.000
_cell.length_c   1.000
_cell.angle_alpha   90.00
_cell.angle_beta   90.00
_cell.angle_gamma   90.00
#
_symmetry.space_group_name_H-M   'P 1'
#
loop_
_entity.id
_entity.type
_entity.pdbx_description
1 polymer ?
#
loop_
_entity_poly.entity_id
_entity_poly.type
_entity_poly.pdbx_seq_one_letter_code
_entity_poly.pdbx_strand_id
1 'polypeptide(L)' 'MSSRGKSFKACRRCRSLVPKNAETCPVCGSQDFTFEWNGIIIIVNPEKSLIAKILEINNPGKYVIKLE' A
#
# COMPACT_ATOMS: atom_id res chain seq x y z
N MET A 1 -26.11 4.63 -6.56
CA MET A 1 -24.98 5.58 -6.45
C MET A 1 -23.70 4.84 -6.81
N SER A 2 -23.18 5.02 -8.03
CA SER A 2 -22.01 4.27 -8.50
C SER A 2 -20.76 4.73 -7.76
N SER A 3 -20.17 3.84 -6.96
CA SER A 3 -19.00 4.11 -6.14
C SER A 3 -17.74 4.28 -6.99
N ARG A 4 -17.50 5.47 -7.54
CA ARG A 4 -16.24 5.81 -8.23
C ARG A 4 -15.12 6.20 -7.26
N GLY A 5 -14.96 5.45 -6.17
CA GLY A 5 -13.88 5.66 -5.19
C GLY A 5 -12.87 4.52 -5.25
N LYS A 6 -11.56 4.85 -5.27
CA LYS A 6 -10.43 3.89 -5.34
C LYS A 6 -10.69 2.63 -4.51
N SER A 7 -10.46 1.45 -5.08
CA SER A 7 -10.78 0.16 -4.44
C SER A 7 -9.99 -0.14 -3.16
N PHE A 8 -8.90 0.58 -2.93
CA PHE A 8 -7.98 0.40 -1.80
C PHE A 8 -7.73 1.73 -1.09
N LYS A 9 -7.39 1.63 0.20
CA LYS A 9 -6.77 2.73 0.96
C LYS A 9 -5.29 2.43 1.19
N ALA A 10 -4.47 3.46 1.27
CA ALA A 10 -3.05 3.34 1.53
C ALA A 10 -2.78 3.56 3.01
N CYS A 11 -1.92 2.72 3.60
CA CYS A 11 -1.38 2.98 4.94
C CYS A 11 -0.38 4.14 4.86
N ARG A 12 -0.57 5.21 5.63
CA ARG A 12 0.37 6.35 5.63
C ARG A 12 1.74 6.00 6.22
N ARG A 13 1.79 4.99 7.11
CA ARG A 13 3.02 4.54 7.77
C ARG A 13 3.93 3.72 6.85
N CYS A 14 3.39 2.71 6.16
CA CYS A 14 4.20 1.76 5.38
C CYS A 14 3.84 1.71 3.88
N ARG A 15 2.92 2.57 3.42
CA ARG A 15 2.48 2.70 2.02
C ARG A 15 1.78 1.47 1.43
N SER A 16 1.49 0.43 2.21
CA SER A 16 0.74 -0.74 1.73
C SER A 16 -0.69 -0.35 1.32
N LEU A 17 -1.16 -0.85 0.18
CA LEU A 17 -2.57 -0.80 -0.21
C LEU A 17 -3.35 -1.93 0.46
N VAL A 18 -4.39 -1.57 1.18
CA VAL A 18 -5.25 -2.49 1.93
C VAL A 18 -6.71 -2.34 1.50
N PRO A 19 -7.54 -3.39 1.68
CA PRO A 19 -8.98 -3.30 1.48
C PRO A 19 -9.62 -2.16 2.28
N LYS A 20 -10.71 -1.59 1.77
CA LYS A 20 -11.41 -0.45 2.41
C LYS A 20 -11.82 -0.75 3.87
N ASN A 21 -12.28 -1.98 4.09
CA ASN A 21 -12.76 -2.49 5.37
C ASN A 21 -11.64 -2.95 6.32
N ALA A 22 -10.37 -2.88 5.93
CA ALA A 22 -9.28 -3.24 6.83
C ALA A 22 -9.17 -2.21 7.97
N GLU A 23 -9.44 -2.59 9.21
CA GLU A 23 -9.33 -1.68 10.36
C GLU A 23 -7.87 -1.45 10.78
N THR A 24 -7.02 -2.45 10.59
CA THR A 24 -5.60 -2.42 10.96
C THR A 24 -4.74 -2.88 9.77
N CYS A 25 -3.58 -2.24 9.58
CA CYS A 25 -2.67 -2.57 8.51
C CYS A 25 -2.00 -3.93 8.78
N PRO A 26 -2.14 -4.92 7.90
CA PRO A 26 -1.55 -6.25 8.11
C PRO A 26 -0.03 -6.26 7.97
N VAL A 27 0.58 -5.16 7.48
CA VAL A 27 2.02 -5.05 7.26
C VAL A 27 2.73 -4.42 8.46
N CYS A 28 2.16 -3.38 9.08
CA CYS A 28 2.81 -2.65 10.17
C CYS A 28 1.96 -2.39 11.42
N GLY A 29 0.71 -2.87 11.45
CA GLY A 29 -0.19 -2.70 12.60
C GLY A 29 -0.80 -1.29 12.76
N SER A 30 -0.51 -0.35 11.85
CA SER A 30 -1.09 0.99 11.91
C SER A 30 -2.57 1.03 11.54
N GLN A 31 -3.30 1.98 12.12
CA GLN A 31 -4.68 2.33 11.75
C GLN A 31 -4.78 3.65 10.96
N ASP A 32 -3.63 4.25 10.58
CA ASP A 32 -3.59 5.50 9.82
C ASP A 32 -3.58 5.25 8.31
N PHE A 33 -4.66 5.67 7.65
CA PHE A 33 -4.93 5.41 6.25
C PHE A 33 -5.39 6.65 5.49
N THR A 34 -5.18 6.63 4.17
CA THR A 34 -5.68 7.64 3.22
C THR A 34 -6.26 7.00 1.96
N PHE A 35 -7.27 7.64 1.37
CA PHE A 35 -7.72 7.34 -0.01
C PHE A 35 -7.01 8.24 -1.04
N GLU A 36 -6.30 9.26 -0.59
CA GLU A 36 -5.51 10.16 -1.42
C GLU A 36 -4.09 9.60 -1.57
N TRP A 37 -3.87 8.90 -2.67
CA TRP A 37 -2.62 8.27 -3.04
C TRP A 37 -2.56 8.11 -4.57
N ASN A 38 -1.36 8.11 -5.13
CA ASN A 38 -1.13 8.03 -6.58
C ASN A 38 -0.01 7.03 -6.91
N GLY A 39 -0.22 6.28 -8.00
CA GLY A 39 0.70 5.24 -8.46
C GLY A 39 0.66 3.97 -7.61
N ILE A 40 0.82 2.82 -8.25
CA ILE A 40 0.85 1.50 -7.60
C ILE A 40 2.12 0.77 -8.02
N ILE A 41 2.80 0.17 -7.05
CA ILE A 41 3.86 -0.80 -7.27
C ILE A 41 3.38 -2.14 -6.71
N ILE A 42 3.61 -3.22 -7.45
CA ILE A 42 3.34 -4.58 -7.00
C ILE A 42 4.68 -5.28 -6.83
N ILE A 43 5.02 -5.61 -5.58
CA ILE A 43 6.21 -6.39 -5.26
C ILE A 43 5.80 -7.86 -5.16
N VAL A 44 6.27 -8.68 -6.10
CA VAL A 44 6.00 -10.13 -6.14
C VAL A 44 7.05 -10.92 -5.37
N ASN A 45 8.33 -10.60 -5.58
CA ASN A 45 9.45 -11.20 -4.86
C ASN A 45 10.39 -10.08 -4.38
N PRO A 46 10.35 -9.70 -3.09
CA PRO A 46 11.21 -8.67 -2.52
C PRO A 46 12.71 -8.94 -2.69
N GLU A 47 13.15 -10.19 -2.49
CA GLU A 47 14.57 -10.57 -2.51
C GLU A 47 15.21 -10.39 -3.90
N LYS A 48 14.43 -10.61 -4.96
CA LYS A 48 14.85 -10.47 -6.36
C LYS A 48 14.51 -9.11 -6.97
N SER A 49 13.83 -8.23 -6.25
CA SER A 49 13.39 -6.93 -6.78
C SER A 49 14.33 -5.82 -6.35
N LEU A 50 15.01 -5.19 -7.32
CA LEU A 50 15.81 -3.99 -7.08
C LEU A 50 14.94 -2.85 -6.52
N ILE A 51 13.73 -2.70 -7.04
CA ILE A 51 12.77 -1.68 -6.57
C ILE A 51 12.40 -1.94 -5.11
N ALA A 52 12.15 -3.20 -4.72
CA ALA A 52 11.83 -3.54 -3.34
C ALA A 52 12.98 -3.20 -2.39
N LYS A 53 14.22 -3.48 -2.79
CA LYS A 53 15.42 -3.14 -2.00
C LYS A 53 15.58 -1.64 -1.82
N ILE A 54 15.43 -0.86 -2.89
CA ILE A 54 15.51 0.61 -2.85
C ILE A 54 14.43 1.20 -1.93
N LEU A 55 13.23 0.61 -1.94
CA LEU A 55 12.10 1.05 -1.12
C LEU A 55 12.03 0.39 0.26
N GLU A 56 13.02 -0.42 0.62
CA GLU A 56 13.08 -1.19 1.88
C GLU A 56 11.81 -2.04 2.15
N ILE A 57 11.18 -2.53 1.07
CA ILE A 57 10.00 -3.39 1.14
C ILE A 57 10.45 -4.84 1.26
N ASN A 58 10.17 -5.46 2.41
CA ASN A 58 10.53 -6.86 2.68
C ASN A 58 9.37 -7.84 2.51
N ASN A 59 8.14 -7.35 2.36
CA ASN A 59 6.95 -8.18 2.23
C ASN A 59 6.38 -8.06 0.79
N PRO A 60 5.94 -9.17 0.16
CA PRO A 60 5.23 -9.10 -1.10
C PRO A 60 3.89 -8.39 -0.90
N GLY A 61 3.46 -7.61 -1.89
CA GLY A 61 2.22 -6.86 -1.76
C GLY A 61 2.07 -5.70 -2.74
N LYS A 62 0.98 -4.96 -2.57
CA LYS A 62 0.67 -3.74 -3.32
C LYS A 62 1.02 -2.53 -2.46
N TYR A 63 1.77 -1.59 -3.02
CA TYR A 63 2.23 -0.40 -2.35
C TYR A 63 1.95 0.83 -3.19
N VAL A 64 1.80 1.98 -2.56
CA VAL A 64 1.66 3.26 -3.26
C VAL A 64 3.00 3.96 -3.43
N ILE A 65 3.15 4.66 -4.55
CA ILE A 65 4.36 5.43 -4.84
C ILE A 65 4.33 6.73 -4.04
N LYS A 66 3.21 7.45 -4.12
CA LYS A 66 3.01 8.76 -3.52
C LYS A 66 1.74 8.78 -2.68
N LEU A 67 1.86 9.35 -1.48
CA LEU A 67 0.74 9.77 -0.65
C LEU A 67 0.48 11.26 -0.93
N GLU A 68 -0.79 11.67 -0.97
CA GLU A 68 -1.18 13.09 -0.93
C GLU A 68 -1.74 13.44 0.46
#